data_AF-M1EN06-F1
#
_entry.id   AF-M1EN06-F1
#
_cell.length_a   1.000
_cell.length_b   1.000
_cell.length_c   1.000
_cell.angle_alpha   90.00
_cell.angle_beta   90.00
_cell.angle_gamma   90.00
#
_symmetry.space_group_name_H-M   'P 1'
#
loop_
_entity.id
_entity.type
_entity.pdbx_description
1 polymer ?
#
loop_
_entity_poly.entity_id
_entity_poly.type
_entity_poly.pdbx_seq_one_letter_code
_entity_poly.pdbx_strand_id
1 'polypeptide(L)'
;ECLRLWGIPDQARVAPSSSDPKSKFFELIQGTEIDIFSYKPTLLTSKTLEKIRPVLDYRCMVSGSEQKFLIGLGKSQIYTWDGRQSDRWVKLDLKTELPRDTLLSVEIVHELKG
;
A
#
# COMPACT_ATOMS: atom_id res chain seq x y z
N GLU A 1 19.59 7.39 39.54
CA GLU A 1 18.47 8.11 40.21
C GLU A 1 17.56 8.95 39.30
N CYS A 2 18.07 9.88 38.48
CA CYS A 2 17.20 10.81 37.74
C CYS A 2 16.17 10.14 36.79
N LEU A 3 16.54 9.07 36.08
CA LEU A 3 15.63 8.36 35.17
C LEU A 3 14.47 7.66 35.90
N ARG A 4 14.73 7.15 37.10
CA ARG A 4 13.72 6.50 37.98
C ARG A 4 12.65 7.50 38.42
N LEU A 5 13.05 8.73 38.75
CA LEU A 5 12.13 9.80 39.16
C LEU A 5 11.20 10.28 38.02
N TRP A 6 11.62 10.09 36.76
CA TRP A 6 10.85 10.49 35.58
C TRP A 6 9.98 9.35 35.03
N GLY A 7 9.97 8.18 35.69
CA GLY A 7 9.24 7.01 35.22
C GLY A 7 9.73 6.45 33.89
N ILE A 8 10.96 6.80 33.47
CA ILE A 8 11.52 6.32 32.21
C ILE A 8 12.11 4.92 32.48
N PRO A 9 11.59 3.87 31.83
CA PRO A 9 12.13 2.53 32.01
C PRO A 9 13.59 2.49 31.57
N ASP A 10 14.43 1.85 32.38
CA ASP A 10 15.87 1.64 32.11
C ASP A 10 16.07 0.49 31.10
N GLN A 11 15.30 0.54 30.02
CA GLN A 11 15.39 -0.39 28.91
C GLN A 11 15.87 0.38 27.69
N ALA A 12 16.90 -0.14 27.03
CA ALA A 12 17.34 0.40 25.76
C ALA A 12 16.18 0.38 24.76
N ARG A 13 15.96 1.49 24.04
CA ARG A 13 14.94 1.55 22.99
C ARG A 13 15.33 0.56 21.89
N VAL A 14 14.57 -0.51 21.74
CA VAL A 14 14.74 -1.47 20.64
C VAL A 14 13.98 -0.96 19.43
N ALA A 15 14.64 -0.88 18.28
CA ALA A 15 13.95 -0.59 17.03
C ALA A 15 12.94 -1.71 16.75
N PRO A 16 11.68 -1.40 16.40
CA PRO A 16 10.72 -2.43 16.03
C PRO A 16 11.28 -3.30 14.90
N SER A 17 11.12 -4.61 15.03
CA SER A 17 11.52 -5.57 14.00
C SER A 17 10.90 -5.20 12.65
N SER A 18 11.69 -5.27 11.58
CA SER A 18 11.17 -5.07 10.23
C SER A 18 10.31 -6.27 9.85
N SER A 19 9.00 -6.07 9.70
CA SER A 19 8.12 -7.06 9.08
C SER A 19 8.42 -7.16 7.59
N ASP A 20 8.32 -8.35 7.00
CA ASP A 20 8.34 -8.46 5.55
C ASP A 20 7.07 -7.82 4.95
N PRO A 21 7.15 -7.22 3.74
CA PRO A 21 6.03 -6.49 3.15
C PRO A 21 4.82 -7.37 2.87
N LYS A 22 5.01 -8.68 2.63
CA LYS A 22 3.91 -9.61 2.36
C LYS A 22 3.09 -9.87 3.62
N SER A 23 3.74 -10.23 4.73
CA SER A 23 3.04 -10.42 6.01
C SER A 23 2.34 -9.13 6.43
N LYS A 24 2.99 -7.98 6.24
CA LYS A 24 2.39 -6.70 6.60
C LYS A 24 1.17 -6.36 5.75
N PHE A 25 1.20 -6.68 4.46
CA PHE A 25 0.04 -6.52 3.59
C PHE A 25 -1.16 -7.31 4.12
N PHE A 26 -0.98 -8.59 4.47
CA PHE A 26 -2.06 -9.42 5.00
C PHE A 26 -2.62 -8.92 6.34
N GLU A 27 -1.78 -8.32 7.18
CA GLU A 27 -2.23 -7.64 8.41
C GLU A 27 -3.13 -6.44 8.07
N LEU A 28 -2.73 -5.60 7.12
CA LEU A 28 -3.47 -4.38 6.75
C LEU A 28 -4.80 -4.65 6.04
N ILE A 29 -4.89 -5.76 5.30
CA ILE A 29 -6.11 -6.14 4.56
C ILE A 29 -7.01 -7.10 5.34
N GLN A 30 -6.78 -7.31 6.64
CA GLN A 30 -7.57 -8.23 7.44
C GLN A 30 -9.07 -7.90 7.33
N GLY A 31 -9.87 -8.88 6.91
CA GLY A 31 -11.31 -8.71 6.66
C GLY A 31 -11.68 -8.20 5.25
N THR A 32 -10.71 -8.01 4.36
CA THR A 32 -10.91 -7.66 2.95
C THR A 32 -10.54 -8.84 2.05
N GLU A 33 -11.30 -9.08 0.98
CA GLU A 33 -10.97 -10.12 0.00
C GLU A 33 -9.74 -9.73 -0.83
N ILE A 34 -8.77 -10.63 -0.94
CA ILE A 34 -7.52 -10.39 -1.68
C ILE A 34 -7.76 -10.20 -3.19
N ASP A 35 -8.82 -10.80 -3.73
CA ASP A 35 -9.10 -10.76 -5.17
C ASP A 35 -9.41 -9.34 -5.65
N ILE A 36 -9.83 -8.45 -4.75
CA ILE A 36 -10.07 -7.03 -5.03
C ILE A 36 -8.82 -6.34 -5.56
N PHE A 37 -7.64 -6.76 -5.11
CA PHE A 37 -6.36 -6.18 -5.53
C PHE A 37 -5.90 -6.70 -6.90
N SER A 38 -6.51 -7.78 -7.40
CA SER A 38 -6.17 -8.37 -8.70
C SER A 38 -6.97 -7.77 -9.85
N TYR A 39 -8.03 -7.01 -9.56
CA TYR A 39 -8.85 -6.37 -10.58
C TYR A 39 -8.03 -5.41 -11.44
N LYS A 40 -8.18 -5.54 -12.75
CA LYS A 40 -7.55 -4.65 -13.70
C LYS A 40 -8.46 -3.46 -13.98
N PRO A 41 -7.91 -2.24 -14.03
CA PRO A 41 -8.66 -1.06 -14.45
C PRO A 41 -9.38 -1.34 -15.77
N THR A 42 -10.70 -1.11 -15.76
CA THR A 42 -11.56 -1.36 -16.92
C THR A 42 -12.05 -0.02 -17.43
N LEU A 43 -11.99 0.18 -18.75
CA LEU A 43 -12.47 1.40 -19.37
C LEU A 43 -13.96 1.61 -19.07
N LEU A 44 -14.30 2.81 -18.61
CA LEU A 44 -15.68 3.19 -18.36
C LEU A 44 -16.36 3.53 -19.69
N THR A 45 -17.27 2.67 -20.12
CA THR A 45 -18.08 2.80 -21.35
C THR A 45 -19.53 2.52 -20.98
N SER A 46 -20.49 2.91 -21.82
CA SER A 46 -21.91 2.60 -21.57
C SER A 46 -22.15 1.10 -21.36
N LYS A 47 -21.46 0.25 -22.15
CA LYS A 47 -21.55 -1.22 -22.05
C LYS A 47 -21.01 -1.79 -20.74
N THR A 48 -19.94 -1.19 -20.20
CA THR A 48 -19.35 -1.65 -18.93
C THR A 48 -20.11 -1.10 -17.74
N LEU A 49 -20.65 0.11 -17.85
CA LEU A 49 -21.51 0.73 -16.83
C LEU A 49 -22.82 -0.06 -16.62
N GLU A 50 -23.44 -0.56 -17.68
CA GLU A 50 -24.66 -1.38 -17.59
C GLU A 50 -24.49 -2.68 -16.77
N LYS A 51 -23.24 -3.18 -16.67
CA LYS A 51 -22.88 -4.39 -15.92
C LYS A 51 -22.71 -4.14 -14.42
N ILE A 52 -22.64 -2.88 -13.99
CA ILE A 52 -22.44 -2.53 -12.58
C ILE A 52 -23.80 -2.54 -11.87
N ARG A 53 -24.09 -3.62 -11.13
CA ARG A 53 -25.26 -3.75 -10.24
C ARG A 53 -24.81 -4.59 -9.03
N PRO A 54 -24.75 -4.08 -7.78
CA PRO A 54 -25.37 -2.90 -7.18
C PRO A 54 -24.43 -1.68 -7.01
N VAL A 55 -25.01 -0.49 -6.78
CA VAL A 55 -24.26 0.79 -6.72
C VAL A 55 -23.27 0.87 -5.53
N LEU A 56 -23.51 0.07 -4.50
CA LEU A 56 -22.76 0.10 -3.25
C LEU A 56 -21.58 -0.87 -3.22
N ASP A 57 -21.42 -1.71 -4.24
CA ASP A 57 -20.42 -2.79 -4.28
C ASP A 57 -19.37 -2.58 -5.37
N TYR A 58 -19.17 -1.33 -5.78
CA TYR A 58 -18.15 -0.95 -6.74
C TYR A 58 -17.30 0.22 -6.24
N ARG A 59 -16.01 0.18 -6.54
CA ARG A 59 -15.07 1.28 -6.29
C ARG A 59 -14.60 1.84 -7.62
N CYS A 60 -15.13 3.00 -8.01
CA CYS A 60 -14.68 3.71 -9.20
C CYS A 60 -13.44 4.54 -8.84
N MET A 61 -12.31 4.25 -9.48
CA MET A 61 -11.08 5.05 -9.38
C MET A 61 -10.68 5.49 -10.78
N VAL A 62 -10.36 6.77 -10.94
CA VAL A 62 -9.83 7.29 -12.19
C VAL A 62 -8.35 6.88 -12.26
N SER A 63 -7.95 6.25 -13.37
CA SER A 63 -6.57 5.80 -13.62
C SER A 63 -6.18 6.23 -15.03
N GLY A 64 -5.02 6.86 -15.16
CA GLY A 64 -4.42 7.25 -16.45
C GLY A 64 -3.53 6.16 -17.04
N SER A 65 -3.01 5.27 -16.20
CA SER A 65 -2.15 4.14 -16.60
C SER A 65 -2.33 2.93 -15.68
N GLU A 66 -1.32 2.04 -15.65
CA GLU A 66 -1.36 0.84 -14.83
C GLU A 66 -1.26 1.17 -13.33
N GLN A 67 -2.26 0.69 -12.59
CA GLN A 67 -2.31 0.80 -11.14
C GLN A 67 -1.31 -0.15 -10.48
N LYS A 68 -0.60 0.36 -9.47
CA LYS A 68 0.29 -0.42 -8.59
C LYS A 68 -0.10 -0.22 -7.14
N PHE A 69 0.31 -1.14 -6.28
CA PHE A 69 0.14 -1.03 -4.83
C PHE A 69 1.48 -0.71 -4.18
N LEU A 70 1.49 0.26 -3.26
CA LEU A 70 2.65 0.58 -2.44
C LEU A 70 2.38 0.22 -0.98
N ILE A 71 3.37 -0.35 -0.31
CA ILE A 71 3.34 -0.51 1.14
C ILE A 71 4.53 0.22 1.78
N GLY A 72 4.22 1.05 2.77
CA GLY A 72 5.17 1.78 3.59
C GLY A 72 5.44 1.05 4.89
N LEU A 73 6.69 0.64 5.10
CA LEU A 73 7.16 0.08 6.39
C LEU A 73 7.86 1.14 7.26
N GLY A 74 7.75 2.41 6.86
CA GLY A 74 8.32 3.59 7.50
C GLY A 74 9.59 4.10 6.81
N LYS A 75 9.76 5.43 6.82
CA LYS A 75 10.88 6.13 6.16
C LYS A 75 10.91 5.78 4.66
N SER A 76 12.08 5.44 4.14
CA SER A 76 12.32 5.02 2.75
C SER A 76 12.08 3.53 2.47
N GLN A 77 11.50 2.77 3.42
CA GLN A 77 11.13 1.37 3.18
C GLN A 77 9.77 1.28 2.47
N ILE A 78 9.81 1.53 1.16
CA ILE A 78 8.65 1.50 0.27
C ILE A 78 8.79 0.30 -0.67
N TYR A 79 7.74 -0.50 -0.77
CA TYR A 79 7.70 -1.67 -1.67
C TYR A 79 6.49 -1.56 -2.60
N THR A 80 6.63 -2.11 -3.80
CA THR A 80 5.60 -2.11 -4.85
C THR A 80 5.15 -3.52 -5.22
N TRP A 81 3.90 -3.65 -5.64
CA TRP A 81 3.27 -4.91 -6.08
C TRP A 81 2.19 -4.63 -7.13
N ASP A 82 2.10 -5.48 -8.15
CA ASP A 82 1.22 -5.28 -9.34
C ASP A 82 -0.18 -5.93 -9.20
N GLY A 83 -0.52 -6.41 -8.00
CA GLY A 83 -1.84 -6.95 -7.68
C GLY A 83 -2.04 -8.43 -8.01
N ARG A 84 -1.08 -9.11 -8.65
CA ARG A 84 -1.21 -10.56 -8.95
C ARG A 84 -0.67 -11.38 -7.79
N GLN A 85 -1.41 -12.40 -7.36
CA GLN A 85 -1.02 -13.24 -6.23
C GLN A 85 0.34 -13.95 -6.41
N SER A 86 0.77 -14.18 -7.65
CA SER A 86 2.08 -14.73 -8.01
C SER A 86 3.24 -13.76 -7.82
N ASP A 87 2.96 -12.45 -7.82
CA ASP A 87 3.99 -11.43 -7.85
C ASP A 87 4.59 -11.22 -6.46
N ARG A 88 5.86 -10.82 -6.43
CA ARG A 88 6.57 -10.51 -5.18
C ARG A 88 6.54 -9.00 -4.94
N TRP A 89 6.54 -8.62 -3.67
CA TRP A 89 6.81 -7.23 -3.28
C TRP A 89 8.25 -6.87 -3.64
N VAL A 90 8.44 -5.80 -4.42
CA VAL A 90 9.75 -5.32 -4.85
C VAL A 90 10.04 -3.99 -4.18
N LYS A 91 11.25 -3.81 -3.66
CA LYS A 91 11.64 -2.53 -3.06
C LYS A 91 11.71 -1.45 -4.13
N LEU A 92 11.08 -0.31 -3.86
CA LEU A 92 11.03 0.82 -4.76
C LEU A 92 11.96 1.93 -4.25
N ASP A 93 12.93 2.32 -5.07
CA ASP A 93 13.84 3.42 -4.75
C ASP A 93 13.21 4.76 -5.14
N LEU A 94 12.41 5.32 -4.22
CA LEU A 94 11.83 6.64 -4.33
C LEU A 94 12.52 7.58 -3.35
N LYS A 95 12.81 8.82 -3.80
CA LYS A 95 13.29 9.91 -2.94
C LYS A 95 12.15 10.53 -2.12
N THR A 96 11.39 9.68 -1.44
CA THR A 96 10.27 10.07 -0.60
C THR A 96 10.15 9.13 0.59
N GLU A 97 9.36 9.52 1.57
CA GLU A 97 9.06 8.70 2.73
C GLU A 97 7.56 8.44 2.80
N LEU A 98 7.21 7.22 3.20
CA LEU A 98 5.84 6.88 3.56
C LEU A 98 5.77 6.54 5.04
N PRO A 99 4.69 6.95 5.74
CA PRO A 99 4.42 6.47 7.08
C PRO A 99 4.39 4.95 7.11
N ARG A 100 4.68 4.40 8.29
CA ARG A 100 4.53 2.96 8.52
C ARG A 100 3.04 2.59 8.42
N ASP A 101 2.77 1.31 8.14
CA ASP A 101 1.43 0.72 8.14
C ASP A 101 0.52 1.35 7.07
N THR A 102 1.13 1.87 6.00
CA THR A 102 0.42 2.55 4.92
C THR A 102 0.36 1.64 3.69
N LEU A 103 -0.85 1.35 3.22
CA LEU A 103 -1.10 0.67 1.94
C LEU A 103 -1.79 1.66 0.99
N LEU A 104 -1.16 1.90 -0.16
CA LEU A 104 -1.68 2.82 -1.18
C LEU A 104 -1.94 2.09 -2.47
N SER A 105 -2.98 2.53 -3.17
CA SER A 105 -3.18 2.22 -4.58
C SER A 105 -2.82 3.46 -5.38
N VAL A 106 -1.83 3.34 -6.27
CA VAL A 106 -1.17 4.49 -6.89
C VAL A 106 -0.96 4.28 -8.39
N GLU A 107 -0.71 5.39 -9.05
CA GLU A 107 -0.16 5.46 -10.39
C GLU A 107 1.20 6.17 -10.32
N ILE A 108 2.25 5.62 -10.93
CA ILE A 108 3.59 6.23 -10.94
C ILE A 108 3.80 6.89 -12.31
N VAL A 109 3.66 8.22 -12.32
CA VAL A 109 3.88 9.04 -13.52
C VAL A 109 5.24 9.71 -13.45
N HIS A 110 6.04 9.56 -14.50
CA HIS A 110 7.30 10.29 -14.63
C HIS A 110 7.04 11.65 -15.27
N GLU A 111 7.46 12.71 -14.59
CA GLU A 111 7.44 14.05 -15.18
C GLU A 111 8.49 14.14 -16.29
N LEU A 112 8.08 14.60 -17.47
CA LEU A 112 9.01 14.94 -18.54
C LEU A 112 9.60 16.31 -18.23
N LYS A 113 10.94 16.44 -18.35
CA LYS A 113 11.59 17.75 -18.25
C LYS A 113 11.17 18.60 -19.45
N GLY A 114 10.49 19.72 -19.19
CA GLY A 114 10.22 20.78 -20.16
C GLY A 114 11.44 21.63 -20.46
#